data_AF-A0A7U9MZH3-F1
#
_entry.id   AF-A0A7U9MZH3-F1
#
_cell.length_a   1.000
_cell.length_b   1.000
_cell.length_c   1.000
_cell.angle_alpha   90.00
_cell.angle_beta   90.00
_cell.angle_gamma   90.00
#
_symmetry.space_group_name_H-M   'P 1'
#
loop_
_entity.id
_entity.type
_entity.pdbx_description
1 polymer ?
#
loop_
_entity_poly.entity_id
_entity_poly.type
_entity_poly.pdbx_seq_one_letter_code
_entity_poly.pdbx_strand_id
1 'polypeptide(L)'
;MARNVAIGLQDFGKIISNQCFYVDKTDFIREWWESRDDVTLITRPRRFGKTLNMSMLEQFFSVHDPEEEKTLQDTVQEAHRQIQNRQYEARLLTRGILQERIRCYGFAFQGKKVLIG
;
A
#
# COMPACT_ATOMS: atom_id res chain seq x y z
N MET A 1 -21.74 -16.85 8.67
CA MET A 1 -22.74 -15.81 8.30
C MET A 1 -22.33 -15.17 7.00
N ALA A 2 -23.27 -14.89 6.09
CA ALA A 2 -22.99 -14.15 4.87
C ALA A 2 -22.63 -12.69 5.23
N ARG A 3 -21.50 -12.20 4.73
CA ARG A 3 -21.10 -10.79 4.91
C ARG A 3 -21.90 -9.90 3.95
N ASN A 4 -22.31 -8.73 4.42
CA ASN A 4 -23.06 -7.79 3.59
C ASN A 4 -22.18 -7.17 2.50
N VAL A 5 -22.70 -7.08 1.27
CA VAL A 5 -22.03 -6.37 0.18
C VAL A 5 -22.24 -4.87 0.38
N ALA A 6 -21.17 -4.14 0.68
CA ALA A 6 -21.20 -2.70 0.90
C ALA A 6 -21.19 -1.93 -0.43
N ILE A 7 -22.33 -1.91 -1.13
CA ILE A 7 -22.46 -1.24 -2.43
C ILE A 7 -22.16 0.26 -2.27
N GLY A 8 -21.18 0.75 -3.04
CA GLY A 8 -20.81 2.16 -3.06
C GLY A 8 -19.82 2.58 -1.96
N LEU A 9 -19.54 1.73 -0.97
CA LEU A 9 -18.46 1.97 -0.02
C LEU A 9 -17.12 1.72 -0.72
N GLN A 10 -16.26 2.73 -0.79
CA GLN A 10 -14.95 2.67 -1.48
C GLN A 10 -13.77 2.85 -0.52
N ASP A 11 -14.04 2.94 0.78
CA ASP A 11 -13.06 3.07 1.86
C ASP A 11 -12.74 1.66 2.38
N PHE A 12 -11.50 1.22 2.17
CA PHE A 12 -11.08 -0.12 2.54
C PHE A 12 -11.07 -0.32 4.06
N GLY A 13 -10.64 0.67 4.84
CA GLY A 13 -10.64 0.61 6.30
C GLY A 13 -12.03 0.35 6.86
N LYS A 14 -13.05 1.07 6.34
CA LYS A 14 -14.46 0.86 6.71
C LYS A 14 -15.00 -0.50 6.28
N ILE A 15 -14.55 -1.04 5.15
CA ILE A 15 -14.95 -2.40 4.73
C ILE A 15 -14.45 -3.45 5.73
N ILE A 16 -13.20 -3.33 6.19
CA ILE A 16 -12.61 -4.26 7.15
C ILE A 16 -13.26 -4.11 8.53
N SER A 17 -13.37 -2.88 9.05
CA SER A 17 -13.95 -2.63 10.38
C SER A 17 -15.41 -3.04 10.49
N ASN A 18 -16.21 -2.80 9.44
CA ASN A 18 -17.62 -3.19 9.38
C ASN A 18 -17.84 -4.65 8.93
N GLN A 19 -16.77 -5.45 8.81
CA GLN A 19 -16.82 -6.85 8.40
C GLN A 19 -17.62 -7.09 7.11
N CYS A 20 -17.52 -6.17 6.16
CA CYS A 20 -18.23 -6.24 4.88
C CYS A 20 -17.61 -7.28 3.95
N PHE A 21 -18.41 -7.73 2.98
CA PHE A 21 -17.92 -8.53 1.89
C PHE A 21 -17.09 -7.66 0.94
N TYR A 22 -15.90 -8.10 0.59
CA TYR A 22 -15.07 -7.51 -0.44
C TYR A 22 -14.34 -8.60 -1.22
N VAL A 23 -13.96 -8.26 -2.46
CA VAL A 23 -13.09 -9.10 -3.27
C VAL A 23 -11.67 -8.60 -3.07
N ASP A 24 -10.83 -9.44 -2.48
CA ASP A 24 -9.42 -9.16 -2.27
C ASP A 24 -8.69 -9.08 -3.62
N LYS A 25 -7.89 -8.01 -3.80
CA LYS A 25 -7.10 -7.75 -5.00
C LYS A 25 -5.60 -7.68 -4.71
N THR A 26 -5.13 -8.17 -3.57
CA THR A 26 -3.71 -8.16 -3.23
C THR A 26 -2.85 -8.86 -4.29
N ASP A 27 -3.31 -9.98 -4.85
CA ASP A 27 -2.56 -10.66 -5.92
C ASP A 27 -2.47 -9.81 -7.19
N PHE A 28 -3.55 -9.15 -7.59
CA PHE A 28 -3.55 -8.22 -8.72
C PHE A 28 -2.59 -7.03 -8.48
N ILE A 29 -2.56 -6.48 -7.27
CA ILE A 29 -1.63 -5.41 -6.89
C ILE A 29 -0.18 -5.90 -7.00
N ARG A 30 0.11 -7.14 -6.58
CA ARG A 30 1.45 -7.73 -6.70
C ARG A 30 1.88 -7.87 -8.16
N GLU A 31 1.04 -8.47 -8.99
CA GLU A 31 1.31 -8.63 -10.43
C GLU A 31 1.55 -7.27 -11.10
N TRP A 32 0.74 -6.28 -10.77
CA TRP A 32 0.89 -4.91 -11.26
C TRP A 32 2.21 -4.26 -10.79
N TRP A 33 2.64 -4.51 -9.56
CA TRP A 33 3.92 -4.01 -9.05
C TRP A 33 5.13 -4.66 -9.75
N GLU A 34 5.02 -5.93 -10.09
CA GLU A 34 6.10 -6.71 -10.72
C GLU A 34 6.19 -6.49 -12.24
N SER A 35 5.15 -5.95 -12.89
CA SER A 35 5.11 -5.78 -14.35
C SER A 35 6.09 -4.74 -14.91
N ARG A 36 6.67 -3.88 -14.05
CA ARG A 36 7.59 -2.79 -14.42
C ARG A 36 7.02 -1.81 -15.45
N ASP A 37 5.70 -1.64 -15.48
CA ASP A 37 5.05 -0.66 -16.36
C ASP A 37 5.30 0.78 -15.85
N ASP A 38 5.66 1.71 -16.76
CA ASP A 38 5.77 3.13 -16.43
C ASP A 38 4.38 3.77 -16.18
N VAL A 39 3.36 3.30 -16.92
CA VAL A 39 1.97 3.79 -16.81
C VAL A 39 1.00 2.62 -17.02
N THR A 40 0.05 2.44 -16.10
CA THR A 40 -0.99 1.41 -16.20
C THR A 40 -2.37 2.04 -16.29
N LEU A 41 -3.12 1.70 -17.35
CA LEU A 41 -4.45 2.23 -17.61
C LEU A 41 -5.53 1.15 -17.43
N ILE A 42 -6.45 1.35 -16.47
CA ILE A 42 -7.53 0.40 -16.19
C ILE A 42 -8.90 1.03 -16.53
N THR A 43 -9.39 0.85 -17.76
CA THR A 43 -10.59 1.57 -18.28
C THR A 43 -11.92 0.85 -18.06
N ARG A 44 -11.92 -0.48 -17.94
CA ARG A 44 -13.11 -1.34 -17.79
C ARG A 44 -12.84 -2.50 -16.82
N PRO A 45 -13.87 -3.27 -16.40
CA PRO A 45 -15.29 -2.95 -16.46
C PRO A 45 -15.68 -1.83 -15.46
N ARG A 46 -16.87 -1.25 -15.62
CA ARG A 46 -17.46 -0.31 -14.65
C ARG A 46 -17.76 -1.06 -13.35
N ARG A 47 -17.61 -0.41 -12.19
CA ARG A 47 -17.78 -1.02 -10.85
C ARG A 47 -16.81 -2.19 -10.55
N PHE A 48 -15.65 -2.25 -11.22
CA PHE A 48 -14.56 -3.17 -10.87
C PHE A 48 -13.94 -2.93 -9.48
N GLY A 49 -14.33 -1.84 -8.80
CA GLY A 49 -13.75 -1.44 -7.52
C GLY A 49 -12.35 -0.83 -7.69
N LYS A 50 -12.13 -0.01 -8.74
CA LYS A 50 -10.86 0.69 -8.98
C LYS A 50 -10.56 1.69 -7.85
N THR A 51 -11.57 2.46 -7.43
CA THR A 51 -11.44 3.39 -6.29
C THR A 51 -11.15 2.63 -5.00
N LEU A 52 -11.91 1.57 -4.71
CA LEU A 52 -11.59 0.69 -3.58
C LEU A 52 -10.17 0.11 -3.67
N ASN A 53 -9.69 -0.25 -4.86
CA ASN A 53 -8.32 -0.74 -5.06
C ASN A 53 -7.27 0.32 -4.71
N MET A 54 -7.52 1.59 -5.05
CA MET A 54 -6.65 2.69 -4.62
C MET A 54 -6.66 2.88 -3.10
N SER A 55 -7.82 2.73 -2.45
CA SER A 55 -7.91 2.77 -0.98
C SER A 55 -7.19 1.58 -0.32
N MET A 56 -7.24 0.38 -0.93
CA MET A 56 -6.46 -0.77 -0.48
C MET A 56 -4.95 -0.49 -0.57
N LEU A 57 -4.48 0.07 -1.69
CA LEU A 57 -3.09 0.46 -1.87
C LEU A 57 -2.66 1.50 -0.82
N GLU A 58 -3.46 2.54 -0.65
CA GLU A 58 -3.21 3.57 0.38
C GLU A 58 -3.08 2.92 1.75
N GLN A 59 -4.05 2.13 2.22
CA GLN A 59 -3.98 1.47 3.52
C GLN A 59 -2.84 0.45 3.64
N PHE A 60 -2.41 -0.17 2.54
CA PHE A 60 -1.29 -1.10 2.54
C PHE A 60 0.06 -0.38 2.70
N PHE A 61 0.21 0.81 2.12
CA PHE A 61 1.46 1.58 2.18
C PHE A 61 1.48 2.65 3.28
N SER A 62 0.32 3.09 3.76
CA SER A 62 0.20 4.04 4.85
C SER A 62 0.47 3.35 6.18
N VAL A 63 1.72 3.36 6.61
CA VAL A 63 2.07 3.26 8.02
C VAL A 63 2.15 4.68 8.51
N HIS A 64 1.08 5.19 9.10
CA HIS A 64 1.02 6.57 9.58
C HIS A 64 0.54 6.59 11.02
N ASP A 65 1.43 7.02 11.92
CA ASP A 65 1.04 7.44 13.27
C ASP A 65 0.84 8.97 13.29
N PRO A 66 -0.40 9.48 13.33
CA PRO A 66 -0.67 10.91 13.27
C PRO A 66 -0.19 11.68 14.51
N GLU A 67 0.14 11.01 15.62
CA GLU A 67 0.70 11.65 16.82
C GLU A 67 2.21 11.91 16.67
N GLU A 68 2.93 11.00 16.00
CA GLU A 68 4.39 11.08 15.78
C GLU A 68 4.78 11.68 14.43
N GLU A 69 3.94 11.56 13.40
CA GLU A 69 4.23 11.93 12.02
C GLU A 69 3.37 13.13 11.57
N LYS A 70 3.85 14.36 11.78
CA LYS A 70 3.05 15.58 11.51
C LYS A 70 3.18 16.07 10.08
N THR A 71 4.23 15.65 9.38
CA THR A 71 4.55 16.01 8.01
C THR A 71 4.81 14.78 7.15
N LEU A 72 4.71 14.93 5.83
CA LEU A 72 5.09 13.87 4.88
C LEU A 72 6.54 13.40 5.08
N GLN A 73 7.44 14.31 5.45
CA GLN A 73 8.84 14.00 5.73
C GLN A 73 8.98 13.11 6.97
N ASP A 74 8.21 13.36 8.02
CA ASP A 74 8.23 12.57 9.25
C ASP A 74 7.81 11.12 8.96
N THR A 75 6.76 10.94 8.16
CA THR A 75 6.30 9.61 7.70
C THR A 75 7.36 8.88 6.87
N VAL A 76 8.06 9.57 5.95
CA VAL A 76 9.15 8.95 5.18
C VAL A 76 10.32 8.55 6.11
N GLN A 77 10.70 9.39 7.06
CA GLN A 77 11.75 9.06 8.03
C GLN A 77 11.37 7.87 8.90
N GLU A 78 10.13 7.83 9.39
CA GLU A 78 9.65 6.71 10.20
C GLU A 78 9.58 5.41 9.39
N ALA A 79 9.15 5.47 8.12
CA ALA A 79 9.19 4.32 7.23
C ALA A 79 10.62 3.76 7.07
N HIS A 80 11.63 4.63 6.89
CA HIS A 80 13.05 4.20 6.86
C HIS A 80 13.49 3.59 8.18
N ARG A 81 13.12 4.20 9.31
CA ARG A 81 13.43 3.68 10.65
C ARG A 81 12.85 2.29 10.85
N GLN A 82 11.61 2.06 10.41
CA GLN A 82 10.98 0.75 10.47
C GLN A 82 11.70 -0.27 9.58
N ILE A 83 12.11 0.10 8.38
CA ILE A 83 12.86 -0.79 7.48
C ILE A 83 14.16 -1.24 8.13
N GLN A 84 14.90 -0.31 8.73
CA GLN A 84 16.14 -0.58 9.45
C GLN A 84 15.90 -1.48 10.67
N ASN A 85 14.94 -1.13 11.52
CA ASN A 85 14.64 -1.87 12.75
C ASN A 85 14.18 -3.31 12.50
N ARG A 86 13.43 -3.54 11.42
CA ARG A 86 12.92 -4.86 11.04
C ARG A 86 13.98 -5.74 10.36
N GLN A 87 15.16 -5.19 10.07
CA GLN A 87 16.28 -5.87 9.41
C GLN A 87 15.88 -6.53 8.08
N TYR A 88 15.00 -5.89 7.29
CA TYR A 88 14.54 -6.46 6.03
C TYR A 88 15.69 -6.66 5.05
N GLU A 89 16.64 -5.72 4.96
CA GLU A 89 17.81 -5.86 4.10
C GLU A 89 18.64 -7.09 4.48
N ALA A 90 18.91 -7.31 5.76
CA ALA A 90 19.67 -8.48 6.23
C ALA A 90 18.97 -9.81 5.85
N ARG A 91 17.64 -9.85 5.91
CA ARG A 91 16.85 -11.01 5.46
C ARG A 91 16.90 -11.24 3.94
N LEU A 92 17.09 -10.18 3.14
CA LEU A 92 17.20 -10.28 1.68
C LEU A 92 18.62 -10.67 1.25
N LEU A 93 19.64 -10.11 1.92
CA LEU A 93 21.04 -10.48 1.73
C LEU A 93 21.28 -11.97 2.02
N THR A 94 20.70 -12.48 3.11
CA THR A 94 20.79 -13.92 3.46
C THR A 94 20.10 -14.84 2.45
N ARG A 95 19.17 -14.32 1.63
CA ARG A 95 18.56 -15.03 0.50
C ARG A 95 19.36 -14.92 -0.80
N GLY A 96 20.54 -14.28 -0.76
CA GLY A 96 21.44 -14.14 -1.91
C GLY A 96 21.10 -12.95 -2.82
N ILE A 97 20.24 -12.02 -2.39
CA ILE A 97 19.98 -10.79 -3.13
C ILE A 97 21.13 -9.83 -2.87
N LEU A 98 21.80 -9.37 -3.91
CA LEU A 98 22.92 -8.44 -3.80
C LEU A 98 22.46 -7.06 -3.29
N GLN A 99 23.28 -6.40 -2.48
CA GLN A 99 22.93 -5.14 -1.82
C GLN A 99 22.54 -4.05 -2.82
N GLU A 100 23.23 -3.95 -3.96
CA GLU A 100 22.93 -2.98 -5.02
C GLU A 100 21.57 -3.21 -5.69
N ARG A 101 20.94 -4.36 -5.47
CA ARG A 101 19.59 -4.70 -5.97
C ARG A 101 18.50 -4.48 -4.92
N ILE A 102 18.87 -4.13 -3.69
CA ILE A 102 17.93 -3.84 -2.62
C ILE A 102 17.73 -2.32 -2.59
N ARG A 103 16.48 -1.89 -2.78
CA ARG A 103 16.09 -0.48 -2.65
C ARG A 103 15.07 -0.35 -1.54
N CYS A 104 15.32 0.59 -0.64
CA CYS A 104 14.45 0.90 0.47
C CYS A 104 13.81 2.26 0.21
N TYR A 105 12.48 2.28 0.16
CA TYR A 105 11.70 3.48 -0.09
C TYR A 105 10.68 3.65 1.04
N GLY A 106 10.63 4.86 1.59
CA GLY A 106 9.53 5.34 2.41
C GLY A 106 8.49 6.03 1.53
N PHE A 107 7.22 5.68 1.72
CA PHE A 107 6.10 6.35 1.05
C PHE A 107 5.28 7.10 2.10
N ALA A 108 5.05 8.39 1.87
CA ALA A 108 4.15 9.19 2.69
C ALA A 108 3.04 9.77 1.85
N PHE A 109 1.80 9.67 2.36
CA PHE A 109 0.59 10.11 1.68
C PHE A 109 -0.11 11.19 2.50
N GLN A 110 -0.53 12.27 1.84
CA GLN A 110 -1.39 13.31 2.43
C GLN A 110 -2.44 13.71 1.39
N GLY A 111 -3.57 12.99 1.40
CA GLY A 111 -4.60 13.12 0.38
C GLY A 111 -4.05 12.77 -1.01
N LYS A 112 -3.99 13.77 -1.91
CA LYS A 112 -3.45 13.59 -3.27
C LYS A 112 -1.94 13.78 -3.38
N LYS A 113 -1.27 14.20 -2.30
CA LYS A 113 0.18 14.42 -2.29
C LYS A 113 0.88 13.16 -1.83
N VAL A 114 1.97 12.83 -2.53
CA VAL A 114 2.86 11.71 -2.22
C VAL A 114 4.29 12.23 -2.11
N LEU A 115 4.98 11.82 -1.06
CA LEU A 115 6.43 11.95 -0.94
C LEU A 115 7.03 10.55 -0.94
N ILE A 116 8.05 10.35 -1.78
CA ILE A 116 8.83 9.12 -1.86
C ILE A 116 10.27 9.53 -1.54
N GLY A 117 10.88 8.87 -0.57
CA GLY A 117 12.26 9.13 -0.18
C GLY A 117 12.90 7.96 0.50
#